data_AF-A0A9P0LN04-F1
#
_entry.id   AF-A0A9P0LN04-F1
#
_cell.length_a   1.000
_cell.length_b   1.000
_cell.length_c   1.000
_cell.angle_alpha   90.00
_cell.angle_beta   90.00
_cell.angle_gamma   90.00
#
_symmetry.space_group_name_H-M   'P 1'
#
loop_
_entity.id
_entity.type
_entity.pdbx_description
1 polymer ?
#
loop_
_entity_poly.entity_id
_entity_poly.type
_entity_poly.pdbx_seq_one_letter_code
_entity_poly.pdbx_strand_id
1 'polypeptide(L)'
;MFQKLKKVLVIYVGGTIGMQKNDDGVYSPVANTFLHKVKYHSEMHDADLAKQYFPHLKENELVLPVDSKTMILTIYEIVEYVPLLDSSNMGCKEWIRIAKDIEVMN
;
A
#
# COMPACT_ATOMS: atom_id res chain seq x y z
N MET A 1 25.96 -0.59 -3.95
CA MET A 1 25.11 0.04 -4.98
C MET A 1 24.00 -0.95 -5.32
N PHE A 2 22.74 -0.52 -5.40
CA PHE A 2 21.61 -1.40 -5.72
C PHE A 2 21.74 -1.94 -7.15
N GLN A 3 21.29 -3.17 -7.38
CA GLN A 3 21.33 -3.78 -8.70
C GLN A 3 20.15 -3.33 -9.57
N LYS A 4 19.01 -3.00 -8.94
CA LYS A 4 17.79 -2.60 -9.64
C LYS A 4 16.89 -1.75 -8.75
N LEU A 5 16.22 -0.77 -9.36
CA LEU A 5 15.08 -0.07 -8.77
C LEU A 5 13.77 -0.66 -9.33
N LYS A 6 12.82 -1.00 -8.47
CA LYS A 6 11.45 -1.37 -8.84
C LYS A 6 10.48 -0.38 -8.22
N LYS A 7 9.46 -0.02 -9.00
CA LYS A 7 8.31 0.76 -8.54
C LYS A 7 7.09 -0.14 -8.58
N VAL A 8 6.32 -0.15 -7.50
CA VAL A 8 5.12 -0.99 -7.36
C VAL A 8 3.95 -0.12 -6.94
N LEU A 9 2.79 -0.35 -7.52
CA LEU A 9 1.55 0.25 -7.04
C LEU A 9 0.79 -0.76 -6.19
N VAL A 10 0.34 -0.32 -5.02
CA VAL A 10 -0.52 -1.10 -4.12
C VAL A 10 -1.90 -0.45 -4.09
N ILE A 11 -2.86 -1.06 -4.78
CA ILE A 11 -4.26 -0.61 -4.75
C ILE A 11 -4.95 -1.28 -3.57
N TYR A 12 -5.23 -0.51 -2.52
CA TYR A 12 -5.92 -1.00 -1.33
C TYR A 12 -7.44 -0.79 -1.47
N VAL A 13 -8.16 -1.88 -1.72
CA VAL A 13 -9.61 -1.87 -2.00
C VAL A 13 -10.49 -2.21 -0.80
N GLY A 14 -9.89 -2.65 0.32
CA GLY A 14 -10.60 -3.03 1.54
C GLY A 14 -10.27 -4.45 2.01
N GLY A 15 -11.28 -5.13 2.55
CA GLY A 15 -11.13 -6.40 3.25
C GLY A 15 -10.52 -6.27 4.65
N THR A 16 -10.49 -7.39 5.37
CA THR A 16 -10.15 -7.45 6.81
C THR A 16 -8.75 -6.94 7.15
N ILE A 17 -7.80 -6.98 6.20
CA ILE A 17 -6.39 -6.62 6.43
C ILE A 17 -6.20 -5.20 7.00
N GLY A 18 -7.07 -4.25 6.66
CA GLY A 18 -7.03 -2.88 7.18
C GLY A 18 -8.23 -2.49 8.04
N MET A 19 -9.10 -3.44 8.39
CA MET A 19 -10.24 -3.17 9.29
C MET A 19 -9.77 -2.94 10.73
N GLN A 20 -10.58 -2.19 11.49
CA GLN A 20 -10.43 -2.05 12.94
C GLN A 20 -11.72 -2.52 13.63
N LYS A 21 -11.59 -2.97 14.87
CA LYS A 21 -12.78 -3.22 15.70
C LYS A 21 -13.40 -1.88 16.07
N ASN A 22 -14.69 -1.74 15.83
CA ASN A 22 -15.49 -0.63 16.34
C ASN A 22 -15.87 -0.87 17.82
N ASP A 23 -16.62 0.07 18.40
CA ASP A 23 -17.07 0.00 19.79
C ASP A 23 -17.98 -1.21 20.07
N ASP A 24 -18.68 -1.71 19.05
CA ASP A 24 -19.50 -2.93 19.11
C ASP A 24 -18.67 -4.23 18.99
N GLY A 25 -17.35 -4.13 18.83
CA GLY A 25 -16.43 -5.26 18.68
C GLY A 25 -16.43 -5.90 17.28
N VAL A 26 -17.10 -5.30 16.30
CA VAL A 26 -17.20 -5.75 14.91
C VAL A 26 -16.09 -5.12 14.07
N TYR A 27 -15.51 -5.86 13.14
CA TYR A 27 -14.52 -5.32 12.21
C TYR A 27 -15.20 -4.48 11.12
N SER A 28 -14.72 -3.25 10.94
CA SER A 28 -15.21 -2.33 9.90
C SER A 28 -14.04 -1.63 9.21
N PRO A 29 -14.16 -1.26 7.91
CA PRO A 29 -13.13 -0.50 7.23
C PRO A 29 -12.91 0.87 7.89
N VAL A 30 -11.65 1.26 8.10
CA VAL A 30 -11.28 2.58 8.61
C VAL A 30 -10.25 3.20 7.68
N ALA A 31 -10.60 4.35 7.10
CA ALA A 31 -9.76 5.03 6.13
C ALA A 31 -8.36 5.36 6.69
N ASN A 32 -7.35 5.34 5.83
CA ASN A 32 -5.94 5.65 6.10
C ASN A 32 -5.24 4.79 7.17
N THR A 33 -5.95 3.86 7.80
CA THR A 33 -5.39 3.01 8.86
C THR A 33 -4.33 2.07 8.30
N PHE A 34 -4.59 1.50 7.12
CA PHE A 34 -3.68 0.56 6.48
C PHE A 34 -2.35 1.25 6.15
N LEU A 35 -2.39 2.38 5.44
CA LEU A 35 -1.19 3.17 5.12
C LEU A 35 -0.40 3.52 6.38
N HIS A 36 -1.07 4.03 7.41
CA HIS A 36 -0.42 4.38 8.68
C HIS A 36 0.30 3.17 9.28
N LYS A 37 -0.37 2.01 9.41
CA LYS A 37 0.24 0.80 9.98
C LYS A 37 1.45 0.32 9.16
N VAL A 38 1.33 0.32 7.83
CA VAL A 38 2.42 -0.11 6.94
C VAL A 38 3.63 0.84 7.06
N LYS A 39 3.39 2.16 7.10
CA LYS A 39 4.44 3.17 7.19
C LYS A 39 5.27 3.07 8.47
N TYR A 40 4.67 2.67 9.58
CA TYR A 40 5.38 2.53 10.87
C TYR A 40 5.90 1.11 11.13
N HIS A 41 5.74 0.18 10.19
CA HIS A 41 6.27 -1.17 10.32
C HIS A 41 7.61 -1.30 9.59
N SER A 42 8.71 -1.52 10.32
CA SER A 42 10.07 -1.50 9.75
C SER A 42 10.31 -2.55 8.66
N GLU A 43 9.62 -3.69 8.71
CA GLU A 43 9.71 -4.70 7.63
C GLU A 43 9.06 -4.25 6.31
N MET A 44 8.19 -3.23 6.38
CA MET A 44 7.45 -2.70 5.24
C MET A 44 7.91 -1.30 4.84
N HIS A 45 8.54 -0.54 5.73
CA HIS A 45 9.07 0.78 5.43
C HIS A 45 10.42 1.04 6.11
N ASP A 46 11.47 1.19 5.30
CA ASP A 46 12.77 1.66 5.73
C ASP A 46 12.85 3.19 5.62
N ALA A 47 12.58 3.88 6.73
CA ALA A 47 12.52 5.34 6.78
C ALA A 47 13.89 6.02 6.57
N ASP A 48 14.97 5.39 7.02
CA ASP A 48 16.33 5.92 6.86
C ASP A 48 16.76 5.83 5.40
N LEU A 49 16.51 4.68 4.77
CA LEU A 49 16.76 4.48 3.35
C LEU A 49 15.90 5.41 2.48
N ALA A 50 14.63 5.57 2.84
CA ALA A 50 13.73 6.52 2.20
C ALA A 50 14.28 7.95 2.26
N LYS A 51 14.68 8.42 3.44
CA LYS A 51 15.27 9.76 3.61
C LYS A 51 16.58 9.94 2.85
N GLN A 52 17.40 8.89 2.77
CA GLN A 52 18.69 8.93 2.08
C GLN A 52 18.54 9.02 0.56
N TYR A 53 17.66 8.22 -0.04
CA TYR A 53 17.58 8.08 -1.50
C TYR A 53 16.40 8.83 -2.13
N PHE A 54 15.37 9.14 -1.35
CA PHE A 54 14.13 9.78 -1.81
C PHE A 54 13.66 10.87 -0.83
N PRO A 55 14.36 12.01 -0.73
CA PRO A 55 14.05 13.06 0.25
C PRO A 55 12.69 13.75 0.04
N HIS A 56 12.01 13.48 -1.06
CA HIS A 56 10.74 14.12 -1.45
C HIS A 56 9.63 13.10 -1.76
N LEU A 57 9.59 11.98 -1.03
CA LEU A 57 8.48 11.03 -1.15
C LEU A 57 7.14 11.66 -0.76
N LYS A 58 6.08 11.27 -1.48
CA LYS A 58 4.72 11.55 -1.04
C LYS A 58 4.41 10.78 0.23
N GLU A 59 3.37 11.22 0.95
CA GLU A 59 2.94 10.58 2.21
C GLU A 59 2.61 9.08 2.04
N ASN A 60 2.10 8.71 0.88
CA ASN A 60 1.68 7.36 0.51
C ASN A 60 2.73 6.55 -0.27
N GLU A 61 3.95 7.09 -0.44
CA GLU A 61 5.06 6.38 -1.07
C GLU A 61 6.03 5.86 0.01
N LEU A 62 6.33 4.57 -0.05
CA LEU A 62 7.10 3.85 0.94
C LEU A 62 8.24 3.08 0.26
N VAL A 63 9.30 2.82 1.02
CA VAL A 63 10.48 2.08 0.56
C VAL A 63 10.62 0.81 1.37
N LEU A 64 10.68 -0.36 0.71
CA LEU A 64 10.94 -1.62 1.39
C LEU A 64 12.42 -1.72 1.82
N PRO A 65 12.72 -2.37 2.96
CA PRO A 65 14.07 -2.79 3.29
C PRO A 65 14.68 -3.63 2.17
N VAL A 66 15.98 -3.45 1.92
CA VAL A 66 16.67 -4.14 0.83
C VAL A 66 17.20 -5.50 1.31
N ASP A 67 16.80 -6.56 0.62
CA ASP A 67 17.41 -7.89 0.82
C ASP A 67 18.82 -7.91 0.21
N SER A 68 19.80 -8.28 1.04
CA SER A 68 21.22 -8.38 0.65
C SER A 68 21.48 -9.38 -0.48
N LYS A 69 20.60 -10.35 -0.69
CA LYS A 69 20.72 -11.33 -1.80
C LYS A 69 20.27 -10.75 -3.12
N THR A 70 19.17 -10.01 -3.13
CA THR A 70 18.58 -9.50 -4.37
C THR A 70 19.13 -8.13 -4.73
N MET A 71 19.51 -7.32 -3.74
CA MET A 71 19.96 -5.94 -3.89
C MET A 71 19.00 -5.08 -4.74
N ILE A 72 17.70 -5.41 -4.69
CA ILE A 72 16.64 -4.66 -5.37
C ILE A 72 16.07 -3.62 -4.39
N LEU A 73 16.15 -2.36 -4.78
CA LEU A 73 15.45 -1.28 -4.09
C LEU A 73 14.01 -1.22 -4.61
N THR A 74 13.02 -1.34 -3.73
CA THR A 74 11.61 -1.28 -4.11
C THR A 74 10.95 -0.09 -3.44
N ILE A 75 10.43 0.84 -4.25
CA ILE A 75 9.52 1.88 -3.82
C ILE A 75 8.12 1.43 -4.18
N TYR A 76 7.15 1.68 -3.32
CA TYR A 76 5.77 1.40 -3.62
C TYR A 76 4.84 2.52 -3.15
N GLU A 77 3.83 2.81 -3.97
CA GLU A 77 2.78 3.79 -3.68
C GLU A 77 1.51 3.05 -3.25
N ILE A 78 0.94 3.41 -2.11
CA ILE A 78 -0.36 2.89 -1.66
C ILE A 78 -1.45 3.87 -2.12
N VAL A 79 -2.40 3.37 -2.90
CA VAL A 79 -3.61 4.10 -3.28
C VAL A 79 -4.80 3.44 -2.60
N GLU A 80 -5.44 4.18 -1.71
CA GLU A 80 -6.63 3.72 -0.99
C GLU A 80 -7.90 4.07 -1.78
N TYR A 81 -8.72 3.06 -2.06
CA TYR A 81 -10.02 3.28 -2.69
C TYR A 81 -11.03 3.86 -1.71
N VAL A 82 -11.88 4.74 -2.24
CA VAL A 82 -13.06 5.24 -1.55
C VAL A 82 -14.31 4.83 -2.34
N PRO A 83 -15.30 4.16 -1.71
CA PRO A 83 -15.23 3.57 -0.38
C PRO A 83 -14.33 2.31 -0.35
N LEU A 84 -13.82 1.96 0.85
CA LEU A 84 -13.27 0.62 1.12
C LEU A 84 -14.41 -0.39 1.23
N LEU A 85 -14.21 -1.59 0.70
CA LEU A 85 -15.24 -2.62 0.65
C LEU A 85 -14.83 -3.89 1.40
N ASP A 86 -15.80 -4.55 2.03
CA ASP A 86 -15.70 -5.98 2.29
C ASP A 86 -15.74 -6.72 0.94
N SER A 87 -14.94 -7.77 0.77
CA SER A 87 -14.88 -8.50 -0.50
C SER A 87 -16.22 -9.15 -0.86
N SER A 88 -17.07 -9.47 0.12
CA SER A 88 -18.43 -9.96 -0.09
C SER A 88 -19.37 -8.91 -0.70
N ASN A 89 -19.00 -7.62 -0.66
CA ASN A 89 -19.73 -6.52 -1.29
C ASN A 89 -19.17 -6.14 -2.68
N MET A 90 -18.12 -6.80 -3.17
CA MET A 90 -17.56 -6.52 -4.50
C MET A 90 -18.38 -7.20 -5.61
N GLY A 91 -18.64 -6.46 -6.69
CA GLY A 91 -19.25 -6.97 -7.92
C GLY A 91 -18.44 -6.62 -9.16
N CYS A 92 -19.00 -6.90 -10.35
CA CYS A 92 -18.34 -6.65 -11.64
C CYS A 92 -17.85 -5.21 -11.81
N LYS A 93 -18.57 -4.23 -11.25
CA LYS A 93 -18.22 -2.82 -11.39
C LYS A 93 -16.90 -2.50 -10.69
N GLU A 94 -16.69 -3.05 -9.50
CA GLU A 94 -15.49 -2.84 -8.69
C GLU A 94 -14.28 -3.51 -9.35
N TRP A 95 -14.42 -4.72 -9.89
CA TRP A 95 -13.34 -5.38 -10.64
C TRP A 95 -12.99 -4.64 -11.93
N ILE A 96 -13.98 -4.12 -12.67
CA ILE A 96 -13.74 -3.29 -13.86
C ILE A 96 -12.99 -2.02 -13.49
N ARG A 97 -13.34 -1.38 -12.36
CA ARG A 97 -12.60 -0.20 -11.85
C ARG A 97 -11.14 -0.54 -11.59
N ILE A 98 -10.86 -1.63 -10.87
CA ILE A 98 -9.48 -2.08 -10.61
C ILE A 98 -8.71 -2.29 -11.90
N ALA A 99 -9.30 -2.98 -12.88
CA ALA A 99 -8.65 -3.22 -14.17
C ALA A 99 -8.35 -1.93 -14.95
N LYS A 100 -9.29 -0.99 -14.98
CA LYS A 100 -9.10 0.32 -15.63
C LYS A 100 -8.01 1.15 -14.96
N ASP A 101 -7.98 1.16 -13.62
CA ASP A 101 -6.95 1.89 -12.90
C ASP A 101 -5.57 1.29 -13.15
N ILE A 102 -5.45 -0.04 -13.23
CA ILE A 102 -4.20 -0.71 -13.63
C ILE A 102 -3.79 -0.35 -15.07
N GLU A 103 -4.74 -0.27 -16.00
CA GLU A 103 -4.47 0.08 -17.41
C GLU A 103 -3.92 1.50 -17.57
N VAL A 104 -4.50 2.48 -16.87
CA VAL A 104 -4.15 3.90 -17.00
C VAL A 104 -2.81 4.24 -16.31
N MET A 105 -2.30 3.36 -15.45
CA MET A 105 -1.10 3.59 -14.63
C MET A 105 0.20 3.02 -15.25
N ASN A 106 0.14 2.50 -16.47
CA ASN A 106 1.31 2.15 -17.31
C ASN A 106 1.75 3.33 -18.18
#